data_AF-A0A5K0ZY99-F1
#
_entry.id   AF-A0A5K0ZY99-F1
#
_cell.length_a   1.000
_cell.length_b   1.000
_cell.length_c   1.000
_cell.angle_alpha   90.00
_cell.angle_beta   90.00
_cell.angle_gamma   90.00
#
_symmetry.space_group_name_H-M   'P 1'
#
loop_
_entity.id
_entity.type
_entity.pdbx_description
1 polymer ?
#
loop_
_entity_poly.entity_id
_entity_poly.type
_entity_poly.pdbx_seq_one_letter_code
_entity_poly.pdbx_strand_id
1 'polypeptide(L)' 'LFNEGNFVMATMCFERAGDVYGAMMAKAASLEATGDHLLCTNICMATNVLTQAAEIYQTIGKMEAAANCYMKLQEYRIA' A
#
# COMPACT_ATOMS: atom_id res chain seq x y z
N LEU A 1 5.79 8.81 13.29
CA LEU A 1 6.72 8.10 12.39
C LEU A 1 6.05 7.08 11.45
N PHE A 2 5.16 6.17 11.88
CA PHE A 2 4.27 5.44 10.95
C PHE A 2 2.96 6.21 10.68
N ASN A 3 2.44 6.90 11.70
CA ASN A 3 1.21 7.70 11.64
C ASN A 3 1.37 9.11 11.03
N GLU A 4 2.55 9.46 10.53
CA GLU A 4 2.83 10.82 10.01
C GLU A 4 2.96 10.87 8.48
N GLY A 5 2.60 9.79 7.76
CA GLY A 5 2.64 9.77 6.29
C GLY A 5 4.04 9.82 5.68
N ASN A 6 5.10 9.68 6.49
CA ASN A 6 6.49 9.73 6.02
C ASN A 6 7.02 8.33 5.70
N PHE A 7 6.44 7.74 4.65
CA PHE A 7 6.64 6.34 4.27
C PHE A 7 7.98 6.05 3.58
N VAL A 8 8.62 7.10 3.04
CA VAL A 8 9.98 7.03 2.49
C VAL A 8 10.99 6.69 3.58
N MET A 9 10.83 7.28 4.77
CA MET A 9 11.68 7.00 5.94
C MET A 9 11.42 5.60 6.51
N ALA A 10 10.16 5.13 6.51
CA ALA A 10 9.82 3.78 6.97
C ALA A 10 10.49 2.69 6.10
N THR A 11 10.51 2.88 4.77
CA THR A 11 11.16 1.94 3.85
C THR A 11 12.68 1.85 4.09
N MET A 12 13.34 3.00 4.27
CA MET A 12 14.79 3.06 4.61
C MET A 12 15.13 2.38 5.95
N CYS A 13 14.21 2.37 6.92
CA CYS A 13 14.46 1.77 8.24
C CYS A 13 14.43 0.24 8.21
N PHE A 14 13.54 -0.38 7.41
CA PHE A 14 13.44 -1.84 7.36
C PHE A 14 14.49 -2.50 6.44
N GLU A 15 14.86 -1.86 5.32
CA GLU A 15 15.97 -2.33 4.48
C GLU A 15 17.29 -2.46 5.28
N ARG A 16 17.45 -1.62 6.30
CA ARG A 16 18.65 -1.57 7.15
C ARG A 16 18.67 -2.64 8.27
N ALA A 17 17.54 -3.29 8.55
CA ALA A 17 17.41 -4.32 9.60
C ALA A 17 17.54 -5.77 9.07
N GLY A 18 17.59 -5.97 7.75
CA GLY A 18 17.64 -7.30 7.13
C GLY A 18 16.30 -8.07 7.14
N ASP A 19 15.23 -7.49 7.69
CA ASP A 19 13.86 -8.02 7.64
C ASP A 19 13.14 -7.51 6.39
N VAL A 20 13.40 -8.22 5.28
CA VAL A 20 12.81 -7.93 3.97
C VAL A 20 11.29 -8.05 4.01
N TYR A 21 10.75 -8.95 4.83
CA TYR A 21 9.30 -9.14 4.97
C TYR A 21 8.65 -7.94 5.66
N GLY A 22 9.22 -7.48 6.77
CA GLY A 22 8.77 -6.29 7.49
C GLY A 22 8.85 -5.02 6.63
N ALA A 23 9.90 -4.88 5.82
CA ALA A 23 10.06 -3.77 4.87
C ALA A 23 8.94 -3.73 3.83
N MET A 24 8.69 -4.87 3.19
CA MET A 24 7.65 -5.01 2.17
C MET A 24 6.26 -4.78 2.77
N MET A 25 6.00 -5.29 3.98
CA MET A 25 4.75 -5.04 4.72
C MET A 25 4.52 -3.56 5.00
N ALA A 26 5.51 -2.88 5.57
CA ALA A 26 5.41 -1.46 5.90
C ALA A 26 5.20 -0.61 4.64
N LYS A 27 5.89 -0.95 3.54
CA LYS A 27 5.73 -0.30 2.25
C LYS A 27 4.33 -0.54 1.66
N ALA A 28 3.82 -1.76 1.68
CA ALA A 28 2.47 -2.06 1.19
C ALA A 28 1.39 -1.30 1.99
N ALA A 29 1.47 -1.33 3.32
CA ALA A 29 0.55 -0.60 4.20
C ALA A 29 0.61 0.92 3.97
N SER A 30 1.80 1.46 3.69
CA SER A 30 1.94 2.88 3.36
C SER A 30 1.22 3.30 2.09
N LEU A 31 1.35 2.47 1.06
CA LEU A 31 0.72 2.68 -0.22
C LEU A 31 -0.79 2.54 -0.06
N GLU A 32 -1.26 1.55 0.70
CA GLU A 32 -2.68 1.39 1.00
C GLU A 32 -3.29 2.66 1.63
N ALA A 33 -2.67 3.20 2.68
CA ALA A 33 -3.14 4.42 3.33
C ALA A 33 -3.13 5.65 2.40
N THR A 34 -2.10 5.75 1.55
CA THR A 34 -2.00 6.82 0.55
C THR A 34 -3.09 6.67 -0.52
N GLY A 35 -3.33 5.44 -0.97
CA GLY A 35 -4.37 5.09 -1.92
C GLY A 35 -5.75 5.46 -1.40
N ASP A 36 -6.08 5.10 -0.16
CA ASP A 36 -7.35 5.43 0.49
C ASP A 36 -7.59 6.96 0.53
N HIS A 37 -6.57 7.76 0.83
CA HIS A 37 -6.68 9.22 0.79
C HIS A 37 -6.91 9.75 -0.64
N LEU A 38 -6.25 9.14 -1.62
CA LEU A 38 -6.37 9.52 -3.03
C LEU A 38 -7.70 9.08 -3.65
N LEU A 39 -8.41 8.07 -3.12
CA LEU A 39 -9.71 7.65 -3.65
C LEU A 39 -10.72 8.80 -3.67
N CYS A 40 -10.65 9.72 -2.70
CA CYS A 40 -11.53 10.89 -2.60
C CYS A 40 -11.09 12.08 -3.47
N THR A 41 -9.85 12.11 -3.96
CA THR A 41 -9.26 13.32 -4.60
C THR A 41 -8.73 13.07 -6.00
N ASN A 42 -8.21 11.87 -6.28
CA ASN A 42 -7.69 11.45 -7.58
C ASN A 42 -7.70 9.91 -7.72
N ILE A 43 -8.80 9.39 -8.30
CA ILE A 43 -9.00 7.95 -8.51
C ILE A 43 -7.92 7.32 -9.40
N CYS A 44 -7.40 8.05 -10.39
CA CYS A 44 -6.34 7.55 -11.27
C CYS A 44 -5.04 7.28 -10.49
N MET A 45 -4.64 8.22 -9.64
CA MET A 45 -3.48 8.04 -8.76
C MET A 45 -3.73 6.97 -7.69
N ALA A 46 -4.92 6.95 -7.09
CA ALA A 46 -5.32 5.91 -6.14
C ALA A 46 -5.23 4.51 -6.75
N THR A 47 -5.66 4.35 -8.01
CA THR A 47 -5.57 3.10 -8.76
C THR A 47 -4.13 2.61 -8.87
N ASN A 48 -3.21 3.47 -9.27
CA ASN A 48 -1.81 3.11 -9.40
C ASN A 48 -1.20 2.72 -8.04
N VAL A 49 -1.49 3.51 -7.00
CA VAL A 49 -0.94 3.31 -5.65
C VAL A 49 -1.46 2.04 -4.99
N LEU A 50 -2.78 1.77 -5.04
CA LEU A 50 -3.38 0.55 -4.47
C LEU A 50 -2.98 -0.71 -5.25
N THR A 51 -2.78 -0.60 -6.56
CA THR A 51 -2.26 -1.72 -7.37
C THR A 51 -0.84 -2.09 -6.93
N GLN A 52 0.03 -1.11 -6.72
CA GLN A 52 1.39 -1.36 -6.20
C GLN A 52 1.37 -1.95 -4.80
N ALA A 53 0.46 -1.52 -3.92
CA ALA A 53 0.28 -2.13 -2.60
C ALA A 53 -0.11 -3.62 -2.73
N ALA A 54 -1.06 -3.93 -3.61
CA ALA A 54 -1.53 -5.28 -3.86
C ALA A 54 -0.44 -6.20 -4.42
N GLU A 55 0.39 -5.71 -5.34
CA GLU A 55 1.53 -6.46 -5.88
C GLU A 55 2.55 -6.81 -4.79
N ILE A 56 2.88 -5.86 -3.91
CA ILE A 56 3.79 -6.14 -2.78
C ILE A 56 3.17 -7.15 -1.82
N TYR A 57 1.87 -7.05 -1.53
CA TYR A 57 1.20 -8.05 -0.71
C TYR A 57 1.23 -9.45 -1.36
N GLN A 58 1.13 -9.56 -2.69
CA GLN A 58 1.27 -10.83 -3.39
C GLN A 58 2.68 -11.42 -3.29
N THR A 59 3.72 -10.59 -3.43
CA THR A 59 5.11 -11.09 -3.35
C THR A 59 5.45 -11.64 -1.98
N ILE A 60 4.83 -11.13 -0.91
CA ILE A 60 5.00 -11.64 0.47
C ILE A 60 3.95 -12.69 0.87
N GLY A 61 3.09 -13.13 -0.06
CA GLY A 61 2.08 -14.18 0.17
C GLY A 61 0.83 -13.74 0.93
N LYS A 62 0.58 -12.43 1.09
CA LYS A 62 -0.59 -11.86 1.77
C LYS A 62 -1.75 -11.59 0.80
N MET A 63 -2.31 -12.67 0.27
CA MET A 63 -3.37 -12.59 -0.74
C MET A 63 -4.65 -11.87 -0.24
N GLU A 64 -5.01 -12.01 1.05
CA GLU A 64 -6.16 -11.29 1.63
C GLU A 64 -5.99 -9.78 1.57
N ALA A 65 -4.79 -9.27 1.91
CA ALA A 65 -4.49 -7.85 1.87
C ALA A 65 -4.45 -7.32 0.43
N ALA A 66 -3.91 -8.12 -0.51
CA ALA A 66 -3.95 -7.80 -1.93
C ALA A 66 -5.39 -7.71 -2.46
N ALA A 67 -6.25 -8.67 -2.09
CA ALA A 67 -7.66 -8.66 -2.48
C ALA A 67 -8.39 -7.43 -1.95
N ASN A 68 -8.13 -7.04 -0.68
CA ASN A 68 -8.71 -5.83 -0.09
C ASN A 68 -8.36 -4.57 -0.89
N CYS A 69 -7.10 -4.44 -1.33
CA CYS A 69 -6.66 -3.32 -2.17
C CYS A 69 -7.44 -3.25 -3.50
N TYR A 70 -7.67 -4.39 -4.15
CA TYR A 70 -8.46 -4.44 -5.38
C TYR A 70 -9.96 -4.22 -5.17
N MET A 71 -10.53 -4.70 -4.06
CA MET A 71 -11.94 -4.46 -3.72
C MET A 71 -12.21 -2.97 -3.54
N LYS A 72 -11.35 -2.27 -2.81
CA LYS A 72 -11.40 -0.80 -2.66
C LYS A 72 -11.39 -0.09 -4.03
N LEU A 73 -10.56 -0.54 -4.96
CA LEU A 73 -10.55 0.02 -6.32
C LEU A 73 -11.85 -0.23 -7.08
N GLN A 74 -12.45 -1.40 -6.91
CA GLN A 74 -13.70 -1.74 -7.55
C GLN A 74 -14.86 -0.90 -7.01
N GLU A 75 -14.93 -0.70 -5.70
CA GLU A 75 -15.96 0.14 -5.06
C GLU A 75 -15.96 1.58 -5.59
N TYR A 76 -14.78 2.19 -5.76
CA TYR A 76 -14.67 3.57 -6.24
C TYR A 76 -14.73 3.73 -7.76
N ARG A 77 -14.59 2.65 -8.55
CA ARG A 77 -14.84 2.69 -10.00
C ARG A 77 -16.33 2.67 -10.34
N ILE A 78 -17.17 2.23 -9.41
CA ILE A 78 -18.63 2.08 -9.60
C ILE A 78 -19.41 3.23 -8.93
N ALA A 79 -18.75 4.03 -8.08
CA ALA A 79 -19.29 5.26 -7.48
C ALA A 79 -19.20 6.46 -8.44
#